data_AF-A0A535BPT9-F1
#
_entry.id   AF-A0A535BPT9-F1
#
_cell.length_a   1.000
_cell.length_b   1.000
_cell.length_c   1.000
_cell.angle_alpha   90.00
_cell.angle_beta   90.00
_cell.angle_gamma   90.00
#
_symmetry.space_group_name_H-M   'P 1'
#
loop_
_entity.id
_entity.type
_entity.pdbx_description
1 polymer ?
#
loop_
_entity_poly.entity_id
_entity_poly.type
_entity_poly.pdbx_seq_one_letter_code
_entity_poly.pdbx_strand_id
1 'polypeptide(L)'
;MKVGLDIDGVLADFISPFLRFMEQYAGNGPIDPESITDLNFSDHPFLSNEIVTECILSVSNDPKFWRQLAPLPSPEQWKLLDDLSRQERLVFVTHRYERESYSIHEVTCDWLKQHGIAQPAVYFTQNYKSELISKLKIELFVDDRHENCRDVAERTGAVVLMPHRIYNQSFNHPRVQRIQDLAELFDYLE
;
A
#
# COMPACT_ATOMS: atom_id res chain seq x y z
N MET A 1 -19.38 -9.37 3.04
CA MET A 1 -18.51 -8.22 2.72
C MET A 1 -17.24 -8.69 2.02
N LYS A 2 -16.97 -8.16 0.83
CA LYS A 2 -15.71 -8.32 0.10
C LYS A 2 -14.75 -7.16 0.39
N VAL A 3 -13.51 -7.49 0.72
CA VAL A 3 -12.46 -6.58 1.18
C VAL A 3 -11.37 -6.44 0.11
N GLY A 4 -10.96 -5.21 -0.14
CA GLY A 4 -9.78 -4.89 -0.94
C GLY A 4 -8.72 -4.23 -0.06
N LEU A 5 -7.50 -4.74 -0.07
CA LEU A 5 -6.38 -4.14 0.64
C LEU A 5 -5.32 -3.66 -0.34
N ASP A 6 -4.86 -2.43 -0.19
CA ASP A 6 -3.55 -2.06 -0.69
C ASP A 6 -2.44 -2.88 0.00
N ILE A 7 -1.25 -2.89 -0.59
CA ILE A 7 -0.10 -3.62 -0.08
C ILE A 7 0.92 -2.65 0.55
N ASP A 8 1.36 -1.64 -0.18
CA ASP A 8 2.53 -0.82 0.19
C ASP A 8 2.09 0.33 1.08
N GLY A 9 2.40 0.28 2.37
CA GLY A 9 1.89 1.22 3.36
C GLY A 9 0.69 0.69 4.16
N VAL A 10 0.07 -0.43 3.73
CA VAL A 10 -0.98 -1.15 4.49
C VAL A 10 -0.46 -2.46 5.06
N LEU A 11 0.11 -3.32 4.21
CA LEU A 11 0.64 -4.64 4.58
C LEU A 11 2.16 -4.69 4.63
N ALA A 12 2.83 -3.91 3.78
CA ALA A 12 4.27 -3.88 3.62
C ALA A 12 4.82 -2.48 3.95
N ASP A 13 5.90 -2.43 4.72
CA ASP A 13 6.62 -1.18 4.98
C ASP A 13 7.48 -0.80 3.77
N PHE A 14 6.89 0.00 2.88
CA PHE A 14 7.59 0.57 1.72
C PHE A 14 8.49 1.76 2.11
N ILE A 15 8.04 2.61 3.03
CA ILE A 15 8.65 3.92 3.29
C ILE A 15 10.02 3.78 3.93
N SER A 16 10.19 2.94 4.95
CA SER A 16 11.48 2.83 5.63
C SER A 16 12.64 2.40 4.71
N PRO A 17 12.52 1.34 3.88
CA PRO A 17 13.57 0.99 2.93
C PRO A 17 13.70 1.99 1.79
N PHE A 18 12.61 2.64 1.36
CA PHE A 18 12.67 3.65 0.32
C PHE A 18 13.44 4.90 0.76
N LEU A 19 13.22 5.37 1.99
CA LEU A 19 13.98 6.49 2.56
C LEU A 19 15.48 6.19 2.61
N ARG A 20 15.87 5.01 3.11
CA ARG A 20 17.28 4.57 3.13
C ARG A 20 17.90 4.52 1.72
N PHE A 21 17.12 4.11 0.72
CA PHE A 21 17.57 4.14 -0.67
C PHE A 21 17.81 5.57 -1.14
N MET A 22 16.88 6.50 -0.87
CA MET A 22 17.01 7.90 -1.25
C MET A 22 18.18 8.60 -0.55
N GLU A 23 18.44 8.30 0.73
CA GLU A 23 19.62 8.81 1.45
C GLU A 23 20.92 8.43 0.74
N GLN A 24 21.03 7.16 0.33
CA GLN A 24 22.18 6.65 -0.40
C GLN A 24 22.30 7.25 -1.81
N TYR A 25 21.17 7.44 -2.49
CA TYR A 25 21.12 7.98 -3.84
C TYR A 25 21.46 9.48 -3.89
N ALA A 26 20.81 10.28 -3.05
CA ALA A 26 20.96 11.74 -3.03
C ALA A 26 22.28 12.20 -2.38
N GLY A 27 22.85 11.40 -1.47
CA GLY A 27 24.13 11.68 -0.81
C GLY A 27 24.12 12.89 0.13
N ASN A 28 22.94 13.42 0.48
CA ASN A 28 22.75 14.66 1.25
C ASN A 28 22.55 14.43 2.76
N GLY A 29 22.83 13.22 3.27
CA GLY A 29 22.67 12.84 4.66
C GLY A 29 21.36 12.08 4.95
N PRO A 30 21.10 11.73 6.23
CA PRO A 30 19.91 10.99 6.62
C PRO A 30 18.63 11.81 6.41
N ILE A 31 17.56 11.14 6.03
CA ILE A 31 16.21 11.69 5.87
C ILE A 31 15.42 11.24 7.10
N ASP A 32 14.99 12.20 7.93
CA ASP A 32 14.14 11.90 9.07
C ASP A 32 12.75 11.43 8.59
N PRO A 33 12.32 10.19 8.89
CA PRO A 33 11.00 9.71 8.51
C PRO A 33 9.85 10.58 9.04
N GLU A 34 10.04 11.26 10.19
CA GLU A 34 9.03 12.15 10.75
C GLU A 34 8.84 13.43 9.94
N SER A 35 9.84 13.79 9.10
CA SER A 35 9.76 14.95 8.20
C SER A 35 8.94 14.67 6.93
N ILE A 36 8.56 13.42 6.67
CA ILE A 36 7.83 13.03 5.46
C ILE A 36 6.34 13.23 5.67
N THR A 37 5.85 14.41 5.27
CA THR A 37 4.45 14.80 5.40
C THR A 37 3.61 14.51 4.15
N ASP A 38 4.23 14.15 3.03
CA ASP A 38 3.57 13.74 1.78
C ASP A 38 4.42 12.72 1.01
N LEU A 39 3.77 11.84 0.24
CA LEU A 39 4.45 10.81 -0.56
C LEU A 39 5.07 11.33 -1.86
N ASN A 40 4.84 12.60 -2.21
CA ASN A 40 5.50 13.24 -3.36
C ASN A 40 6.79 13.96 -2.93
N PHE A 41 7.10 14.01 -1.63
CA PHE A 41 8.26 14.69 -1.04
C PHE A 41 8.36 16.16 -1.42
N SER A 42 7.21 16.80 -1.67
CA SER A 42 7.14 18.11 -2.34
C SER A 42 7.75 19.22 -1.51
N ASP A 43 7.67 19.11 -0.19
CA ASP A 43 8.14 20.13 0.76
C ASP A 43 9.57 19.86 1.26
N HIS A 44 10.23 18.83 0.74
CA HIS A 44 11.52 18.40 1.25
C HIS A 44 12.68 19.23 0.65
N PRO A 45 13.60 19.78 1.47
CA PRO A 45 14.54 20.83 1.04
C PRO A 45 15.56 20.42 -0.03
N PHE A 46 15.83 19.11 -0.17
CA PHE A 46 16.87 18.60 -1.08
C PHE A 46 16.42 17.41 -1.94
N LEU A 47 15.13 17.04 -1.92
CA LEU A 47 14.59 16.00 -2.78
C LEU A 47 13.76 16.66 -3.88
N SER A 48 14.37 16.82 -5.06
CA SER A 48 13.61 17.26 -6.23
C SER A 48 12.70 16.13 -6.73
N ASN A 49 11.62 16.49 -7.43
CA ASN A 49 10.74 15.53 -8.09
C ASN A 49 11.51 14.59 -9.04
N GLU A 50 12.60 15.08 -9.67
CA GLU A 50 13.46 14.28 -10.54
C GLU A 50 14.17 13.18 -9.74
N ILE A 51 14.81 13.53 -8.62
CA ILE A 51 15.48 12.56 -7.73
C ILE A 51 14.50 11.52 -7.22
N VAL A 52 13.31 11.94 -6.78
CA VAL A 52 12.26 11.04 -6.28
C VAL A 52 11.83 10.09 -7.40
N THR A 53 11.62 10.60 -8.62
CA THR A 53 11.24 9.80 -9.77
C THR A 53 12.32 8.77 -10.12
N GLU A 54 13.59 9.17 -10.15
CA GLU A 54 14.71 8.26 -10.41
C GLU A 54 14.85 7.18 -9.33
N CYS A 55 14.62 7.54 -8.06
CA CYS A 55 14.61 6.59 -6.95
C CYS A 55 13.46 5.60 -7.07
N ILE A 56 12.23 6.09 -7.34
CA ILE A 56 11.06 5.24 -7.56
C ILE A 56 11.32 4.27 -8.72
N LEU A 57 11.88 4.76 -9.84
CA LEU A 57 12.23 3.92 -10.99
C LEU A 57 13.29 2.88 -10.64
N SER A 58 14.29 3.25 -9.83
CA SER A 58 15.37 2.34 -9.42
C SER A 58 14.84 1.20 -8.55
N VAL A 59 14.14 1.51 -7.44
CA VAL A 59 13.59 0.48 -6.54
C VAL A 59 12.53 -0.37 -7.25
N SER A 60 11.76 0.26 -8.13
CA SER A 60 10.80 -0.42 -9.00
C SER A 60 11.40 -1.48 -9.91
N ASN A 61 12.64 -1.29 -10.36
CA ASN A 61 13.32 -2.24 -11.23
C ASN A 61 14.12 -3.28 -10.45
N ASP A 62 14.16 -3.20 -9.12
CA ASP A 62 14.82 -4.17 -8.26
C ASP A 62 13.82 -5.14 -7.61
N PRO A 63 13.72 -6.40 -8.07
CA PRO A 63 12.84 -7.37 -7.43
C PRO A 63 13.26 -7.72 -6.00
N LYS A 64 14.51 -7.49 -5.59
CA LYS A 64 14.95 -7.75 -4.21
C LYS A 64 14.34 -6.74 -3.25
N PHE A 65 14.23 -5.47 -3.64
CA PHE A 65 13.57 -4.43 -2.86
C PHE A 65 12.17 -4.88 -2.40
N TRP A 66 11.34 -5.31 -3.36
CA TRP A 66 9.97 -5.77 -3.08
C TRP A 66 9.89 -7.04 -2.25
N ARG A 67 10.80 -8.00 -2.46
CA ARG A 67 10.85 -9.25 -1.69
C ARG A 67 11.27 -9.04 -0.23
N GLN A 68 11.97 -7.96 0.07
CA GLN A 68 12.56 -7.70 1.39
C GLN A 68 11.74 -6.72 2.24
N LEU A 69 10.61 -6.23 1.74
CA LEU A 69 9.74 -5.34 2.52
C LEU A 69 9.29 -6.04 3.79
N ALA A 70 9.42 -5.34 4.92
CA ALA A 70 8.98 -5.84 6.21
C ALA A 70 7.44 -5.88 6.25
N PRO A 71 6.82 -6.92 6.84
CA PRO A 71 5.39 -6.93 7.05
C PRO A 71 4.99 -5.94 8.15
N LEU A 72 3.88 -5.25 7.96
CA LEU A 72 3.24 -4.40 8.96
C LEU A 72 2.27 -5.17 9.87
N PRO A 73 1.47 -6.15 9.39
CA PRO A 73 0.57 -6.91 10.25
C PRO A 73 1.30 -7.90 11.16
N SER A 74 0.71 -8.18 12.32
CA SER A 74 1.13 -9.25 13.21
C SER A 74 0.85 -10.64 12.60
N PRO A 75 1.51 -11.70 13.11
CA PRO A 75 1.23 -13.08 12.68
C PRO A 75 -0.25 -13.49 12.83
N GLU A 76 -0.92 -13.02 13.87
CA GLU A 76 -2.35 -13.28 14.11
C GLU A 76 -3.23 -12.58 13.07
N GLN A 77 -2.90 -11.34 12.71
CA GLN A 77 -3.61 -10.61 11.66
C GLN A 77 -3.43 -11.30 10.30
N TRP A 78 -2.23 -11.77 9.97
CA TRP A 78 -1.99 -12.55 8.76
C TRP A 78 -2.85 -13.80 8.66
N LYS A 79 -3.06 -14.51 9.77
CA LYS A 79 -3.95 -15.67 9.81
C LYS A 79 -5.40 -15.29 9.50
N LEU A 80 -5.91 -14.20 10.09
CA LEU A 80 -7.26 -13.71 9.80
C LEU A 80 -7.43 -13.28 8.34
N LEU A 81 -6.39 -12.66 7.76
CA LEU A 81 -6.36 -12.30 6.34
C LEU A 81 -6.37 -13.54 5.44
N ASP A 82 -5.61 -14.59 5.77
CA ASP A 82 -5.64 -15.85 5.03
C ASP A 82 -7.03 -16.50 5.09
N ASP A 83 -7.69 -16.51 6.25
CA ASP A 83 -9.05 -17.02 6.41
C ASP A 83 -10.05 -16.28 5.49
N LEU A 84 -9.96 -14.94 5.40
CA LEU A 84 -10.77 -14.15 4.46
C LEU A 84 -10.42 -14.46 3.00
N SER A 85 -9.13 -14.63 2.69
CA SER A 85 -8.67 -14.95 1.34
C SER A 85 -9.20 -16.30 0.87
N ARG A 86 -9.20 -17.32 1.74
CA ARG A 86 -9.74 -18.65 1.44
C ARG A 86 -11.25 -18.66 1.24
N GLN A 87 -11.95 -17.71 1.85
CA GLN A 87 -13.39 -17.49 1.66
C GLN A 87 -13.70 -16.66 0.40
N GLU A 88 -12.68 -16.32 -0.41
CA GLU A 88 -12.80 -15.42 -1.58
C GLU A 88 -13.32 -14.02 -1.22
N ARG A 89 -13.20 -13.64 0.05
CA ARG A 89 -13.65 -12.35 0.59
C ARG A 89 -12.56 -11.30 0.61
N LEU A 90 -11.30 -11.66 0.40
CA LEU A 90 -10.17 -10.74 0.38
C LEU A 90 -9.47 -10.77 -0.97
N VAL A 91 -9.18 -9.57 -1.50
CA VAL A 91 -8.29 -9.37 -2.65
C VAL A 91 -7.29 -8.26 -2.34
N PHE A 92 -6.12 -8.33 -2.97
CA PHE A 92 -5.06 -7.33 -2.84
C PHE A 92 -5.05 -6.44 -4.08
N VAL A 93 -4.99 -5.13 -3.90
CA VAL A 93 -5.09 -4.14 -4.97
C VAL A 93 -3.92 -3.17 -4.88
N THR A 94 -2.99 -3.23 -5.83
CA THR A 94 -1.72 -2.47 -5.76
C THR A 94 -1.44 -1.66 -7.04
N HIS A 95 -0.69 -0.57 -6.88
CA HIS A 95 -0.13 0.24 -7.97
C HIS A 95 1.28 -0.19 -8.41
N ARG A 96 1.82 -1.28 -7.88
CA ARG A 96 3.08 -1.84 -8.37
C ARG A 96 3.01 -2.03 -9.89
N TYR A 97 4.05 -1.60 -10.59
CA TYR A 97 4.08 -1.59 -12.06
C TYR A 97 4.63 -2.88 -12.60
N GLU A 98 4.09 -3.31 -13.74
CA GLU A 98 4.71 -4.36 -14.54
C GLU A 98 6.11 -3.94 -15.00
N ARG A 99 7.00 -4.93 -15.07
CA ARG A 99 8.41 -4.75 -15.43
C ARG A 99 8.76 -5.74 -16.53
N GLU A 100 9.60 -5.32 -17.46
CA GLU A 100 10.11 -6.18 -18.52
C GLU A 100 11.14 -7.20 -17.99
N SER A 101 11.88 -6.82 -16.94
CA SER A 101 13.00 -7.60 -16.40
C SER A 101 12.61 -8.69 -15.42
N TYR A 102 11.41 -8.62 -14.82
CA TYR A 102 10.89 -9.64 -13.91
C TYR A 102 9.37 -9.53 -13.74
N SER A 103 8.74 -10.63 -13.30
CA SER A 103 7.32 -10.64 -12.97
C SER A 103 7.06 -10.02 -11.59
N ILE A 104 6.57 -8.78 -11.56
CA ILE A 104 6.12 -8.14 -10.32
C ILE A 104 4.95 -8.90 -9.67
N HIS A 105 4.15 -9.59 -10.49
CA HIS A 105 3.05 -10.44 -10.04
C HIS A 105 3.58 -11.61 -9.20
N GLU A 106 4.56 -12.36 -9.72
CA GLU A 106 5.19 -13.46 -8.97
C GLU A 106 5.85 -12.96 -7.70
N VAL A 107 6.62 -11.87 -7.78
CA VAL A 107 7.28 -11.26 -6.61
C VAL A 107 6.29 -10.91 -5.52
N THR A 108 5.16 -10.30 -5.88
CA THR A 108 4.13 -9.86 -4.93
C THR A 108 3.38 -11.06 -4.34
N CYS A 109 2.99 -12.03 -5.17
CA CYS A 109 2.32 -13.25 -4.72
C CYS A 109 3.22 -14.09 -3.82
N ASP A 110 4.51 -14.21 -4.13
CA ASP A 110 5.47 -14.95 -3.29
C ASP A 110 5.69 -14.26 -1.95
N TRP A 111 5.78 -12.92 -1.93
CA TRP A 111 5.87 -12.16 -0.68
C TRP A 111 4.63 -12.38 0.21
N LEU A 112 3.41 -12.34 -0.36
CA LEU A 112 2.19 -12.62 0.39
C LEU A 112 2.13 -14.06 0.92
N LYS A 113 2.59 -15.03 0.13
CA LYS A 113 2.68 -16.44 0.57
C LYS A 113 3.68 -16.65 1.69
N GLN A 114 4.82 -15.95 1.65
CA GLN A 114 5.82 -15.99 2.71
C GLN A 114 5.25 -15.52 4.06
N HIS A 115 4.26 -14.62 4.05
CA HIS A 115 3.56 -14.15 5.24
C HIS A 115 2.28 -14.90 5.58
N GLY A 116 1.98 -16.00 4.88
CA GLY A 116 0.92 -16.94 5.26
C GLY A 116 -0.36 -16.90 4.42
N ILE A 117 -0.45 -16.04 3.39
CA ILE A 117 -1.58 -16.07 2.46
C ILE A 117 -1.40 -17.21 1.46
N ALA A 118 -2.19 -18.29 1.57
CA ALA A 118 -1.96 -19.49 0.76
C ALA A 118 -2.29 -19.30 -0.73
N GLN A 119 -3.33 -18.53 -1.04
CA GLN A 119 -3.81 -18.31 -2.41
C GLN A 119 -4.11 -16.82 -2.63
N PRO A 120 -3.07 -15.97 -2.75
CA PRO A 120 -3.26 -14.53 -2.87
C PRO A 120 -3.94 -14.18 -4.20
N ALA A 121 -5.05 -13.44 -4.13
CA ALA A 121 -5.73 -12.86 -5.29
C ALA A 121 -5.30 -11.40 -5.45
N VAL A 122 -4.27 -11.15 -6.28
CA VAL A 122 -3.66 -9.83 -6.47
C VAL A 122 -4.08 -9.20 -7.79
N TYR A 123 -4.53 -7.96 -7.73
CA TYR A 123 -4.92 -7.13 -8.88
C TYR A 123 -4.04 -5.89 -8.94
N PHE A 124 -3.47 -5.67 -10.12
CA PHE A 124 -2.61 -4.53 -10.41
C PHE A 124 -3.40 -3.50 -11.21
N THR A 125 -3.26 -2.21 -10.87
CA THR A 125 -3.87 -1.11 -11.62
C THR A 125 -2.91 0.07 -11.69
N GLN A 126 -2.94 0.77 -12.83
CA GLN A 126 -2.25 2.06 -13.03
C GLN A 126 -3.24 3.21 -13.24
N ASN A 127 -4.54 2.90 -13.14
CA ASN A 127 -5.66 3.84 -13.18
C ASN A 127 -6.22 4.07 -11.78
N TYR A 128 -7.27 4.87 -11.68
CA TYR A 128 -8.07 5.07 -10.47
C TYR A 128 -8.47 3.74 -9.83
N LYS A 129 -8.14 3.54 -8.55
CA LYS A 129 -8.50 2.31 -7.82
C LYS A 129 -10.01 2.11 -7.77
N SER A 130 -10.80 3.18 -7.73
CA SER A 130 -12.26 3.14 -7.74
C SER A 130 -12.86 2.30 -8.88
N GLU A 131 -12.22 2.29 -10.06
CA GLU A 131 -12.66 1.46 -11.19
C GLU A 131 -12.59 -0.03 -10.84
N LEU A 132 -11.47 -0.45 -10.26
CA LEU A 132 -11.23 -1.83 -9.87
C LEU A 132 -12.07 -2.21 -8.63
N ILE A 133 -12.19 -1.32 -7.65
CA ILE A 133 -13.07 -1.50 -6.48
C ILE A 133 -14.51 -1.76 -6.93
N SER A 134 -15.03 -0.95 -7.86
CA SER A 134 -16.37 -1.11 -8.41
C SER A 134 -16.51 -2.42 -9.20
N LYS A 135 -15.56 -2.72 -10.09
CA LYS A 135 -15.58 -3.92 -10.93
C LYS A 135 -15.55 -5.20 -10.11
N LEU A 136 -14.73 -5.23 -9.05
CA LEU A 136 -14.59 -6.38 -8.17
C LEU A 136 -15.68 -6.47 -7.10
N LYS A 137 -16.57 -5.47 -7.02
CA LYS A 137 -17.61 -5.32 -6.00
C LYS A 137 -17.03 -5.37 -4.58
N ILE A 138 -15.92 -4.65 -4.39
CA ILE A 138 -15.31 -4.48 -3.07
C ILE A 138 -16.20 -3.53 -2.26
N GLU A 139 -16.56 -3.97 -1.06
CA GLU A 139 -17.46 -3.28 -0.15
C GLU A 139 -16.70 -2.54 0.96
N LEU A 140 -15.47 -2.97 1.27
CA LEU A 140 -14.55 -2.30 2.19
C LEU A 140 -13.16 -2.23 1.55
N PHE A 141 -12.58 -1.04 1.49
CA PHE A 141 -11.27 -0.79 0.91
C PHE A 141 -10.32 -0.14 1.92
N VAL A 142 -9.06 -0.60 1.96
CA VAL A 142 -8.02 -0.05 2.83
C VAL A 142 -6.82 0.39 2.00
N ASP A 143 -6.41 1.64 2.16
CA ASP A 143 -5.25 2.23 1.47
C ASP A 143 -4.67 3.36 2.31
N ASP A 144 -3.36 3.52 2.34
CA ASP A 144 -2.68 4.57 3.10
C ASP A 144 -2.54 5.89 2.32
N ARG A 145 -2.64 5.83 0.99
CA ARG A 145 -2.45 6.97 0.10
C ARG A 145 -3.75 7.75 -0.04
N HIS A 146 -3.71 9.03 0.35
CA HIS A 146 -4.91 9.84 0.46
C HIS A 146 -5.63 10.06 -0.89
N GLU A 147 -4.93 10.09 -2.02
CA GLU A 147 -5.54 10.23 -3.35
C GLU A 147 -6.37 9.00 -3.70
N ASN A 148 -5.90 7.79 -3.37
CA ASN A 148 -6.63 6.55 -3.59
C ASN A 148 -7.86 6.48 -2.67
N CYS A 149 -7.70 6.84 -1.40
CA CYS A 149 -8.80 6.91 -0.44
C CYS A 149 -9.87 7.91 -0.87
N ARG A 150 -9.48 9.10 -1.32
CA ARG A 150 -10.42 10.10 -1.88
C ARG A 150 -11.12 9.56 -3.12
N ASP A 151 -10.38 8.96 -4.05
CA ASP A 151 -10.92 8.44 -5.30
C ASP A 151 -12.01 7.38 -5.06
N VAL A 152 -11.71 6.37 -4.24
CA VAL A 152 -12.67 5.31 -3.88
C VAL A 152 -13.82 5.88 -3.04
N ALA A 153 -13.45 6.75 -2.09
CA ALA A 153 -14.26 7.75 -1.43
C ALA A 153 -15.41 8.23 -2.31
N GLU A 154 -15.07 9.10 -3.25
CA GLU A 154 -15.98 9.91 -4.03
C GLU A 154 -16.75 9.10 -5.08
N ARG A 155 -16.15 8.06 -5.65
CA ARG A 155 -16.70 7.38 -6.84
C ARG A 155 -17.39 6.05 -6.56
N THR A 156 -17.31 5.54 -5.33
CA THR A 156 -17.90 4.24 -4.99
C THR A 156 -18.77 4.32 -3.73
N GLY A 157 -19.46 3.21 -3.44
CA GLY A 157 -20.19 3.00 -2.18
C GLY A 157 -19.41 2.22 -1.12
N ALA A 158 -18.13 1.92 -1.35
CA ALA A 158 -17.33 1.15 -0.40
C ALA A 158 -17.07 1.94 0.89
N VAL A 159 -16.98 1.22 2.01
CA VAL A 159 -16.36 1.74 3.23
C VAL A 159 -14.87 1.91 2.96
N VAL A 160 -14.32 3.09 3.27
CA VAL A 160 -12.90 3.36 3.04
C VAL A 160 -12.21 3.59 4.37
N LEU A 161 -11.23 2.73 4.67
CA LEU A 161 -10.36 2.86 5.82
C LEU A 161 -8.96 3.32 5.38
N MET A 162 -8.34 4.17 6.17
CA MET A 162 -6.98 4.67 5.93
C MET A 162 -6.14 4.46 7.18
N PRO A 163 -5.10 3.61 7.15
CA PRO A 163 -4.22 3.45 8.29
C PRO A 163 -3.50 4.77 8.60
N HIS A 164 -3.30 5.04 9.89
CA HIS A 164 -2.57 6.21 10.34
C HIS A 164 -1.10 6.11 9.91
N ARG A 165 -0.64 7.12 9.17
CA ARG A 165 0.75 7.29 8.73
C ARG A 165 1.14 8.76 8.86
N ILE A 166 2.44 9.04 9.00
CA ILE A 166 2.95 10.41 9.15
C ILE A 166 2.57 11.27 7.94
N TYR A 167 2.76 10.72 6.74
CA TYR A 167 2.51 11.40 5.46
C TYR A 167 1.04 11.57 5.07
N ASN A 168 0.08 11.09 5.86
CA ASN A 168 -1.35 11.21 5.54
C ASN A 168 -2.17 11.90 6.64
N GLN A 169 -1.53 12.53 7.62
CA GLN A 169 -2.21 13.15 8.76
C GLN A 169 -3.02 14.40 8.38
N SER A 170 -2.55 15.18 7.40
CA SER A 170 -3.22 16.40 6.94
C SER A 170 -4.51 16.12 6.15
N PHE A 171 -4.68 14.89 5.67
CA PHE A 171 -5.86 14.51 4.90
C PHE A 171 -7.06 14.27 5.81
N ASN A 172 -8.19 14.89 5.43
CA ASN A 172 -9.50 14.69 6.04
C ASN A 172 -10.56 14.56 4.94
N HIS A 173 -11.45 13.59 5.08
CA HIS A 173 -12.57 13.38 4.18
C HIS A 173 -13.73 12.70 4.92
N PRO A 174 -14.99 13.16 4.77
CA PRO A 174 -16.12 12.70 5.60
C PRO A 174 -16.49 11.22 5.41
N ARG A 175 -16.02 10.57 4.34
CA ARG A 175 -16.24 9.15 4.06
C ARG A 175 -14.98 8.27 4.16
N VAL A 176 -13.87 8.83 4.66
CA VAL A 176 -12.64 8.06 4.89
C VAL A 176 -12.43 7.98 6.40
N GLN A 177 -12.49 6.77 6.94
CA GLN A 177 -12.26 6.55 8.35
C GLN A 177 -10.80 6.17 8.59
N ARG A 178 -10.19 6.74 9.63
CA ARG A 178 -8.83 6.42 10.01
C ARG A 178 -8.82 5.25 10.98
N ILE A 179 -7.89 4.31 10.79
CA ILE A 179 -7.61 3.22 11.72
C ILE A 179 -6.16 3.34 12.22
N GLN A 180 -5.92 2.98 13.47
CA GLN A 180 -4.59 2.91 14.07
C GLN A 180 -3.97 1.53 13.89
N ASP A 181 -4.80 0.50 13.94
CA ASP A 181 -4.42 -0.89 13.81
C ASP A 181 -5.26 -1.56 12.70
N LEU A 182 -4.62 -2.42 11.90
CA LEU A 182 -5.31 -3.13 10.82
C LEU A 182 -6.43 -4.03 11.36
N ALA A 183 -6.35 -4.48 12.61
CA ALA A 183 -7.38 -5.31 13.23
C ALA A 183 -8.75 -4.62 13.32
N GLU A 184 -8.79 -3.29 13.35
CA GLU A 184 -10.05 -2.52 13.35
C GLU A 184 -10.90 -2.79 12.10
N LEU A 185 -10.32 -3.31 11.01
CA LEU A 185 -11.11 -3.70 9.84
C LEU A 185 -12.07 -4.86 10.13
N PHE A 186 -11.74 -5.74 11.08
CA PHE A 186 -12.54 -6.93 11.38
C PHE A 186 -13.87 -6.56 12.06
N ASP A 187 -13.95 -5.41 12.73
CA ASP A 187 -15.18 -4.88 13.32
C ASP A 187 -16.27 -4.58 12.27
N TYR A 188 -15.89 -4.46 10.99
CA TYR A 188 -16.81 -4.26 9.86
C TYR A 188 -17.26 -5.56 9.19
N LEU A 189 -16.63 -6.68 9.57
CA LEU A 189 -16.87 -7.98 8.95
C LEU A 189 -17.78 -8.89 9.78
N GLU A 190 -18.13 -8.45 10.99
CA GLU A 190 -19.13 -9.04 11.88
C GLU A 190 -20.58 -8.87 11.39
#